data_AF-K2DSC6-F1
#
_entry.id   AF-K2DSC6-F1
#
_cell.length_a   1.000
_cell.length_b   1.000
_cell.length_c   1.000
_cell.angle_alpha   90.00
_cell.angle_beta   90.00
_cell.angle_gamma   90.00
#
_symmetry.space_group_name_H-M   'P 1'
#
loop_
_entity.id
_entity.type
_entity.pdbx_description
1 polymer ?
#
loop_
_entity_poly.entity_id
_entity_poly.type
_entity_poly.pdbx_seq_one_letter_code
_entity_poly.pdbx_strand_id
1 'polypeptide(L)' 'MKIFVIGKKGQLGQEIERRCGGAPYKVFSYGREDLDITDHKKVSEVVG' A
#
# COMPACT_ATOMS: atom_id res chain seq x y z
N MET A 1 -6.36 -12.98 1.25
CA MET A 1 -6.87 -11.63 0.91
C MET A 1 -5.69 -10.73 0.55
N LYS A 2 -5.83 -9.86 -0.45
CA LYS A 2 -4.82 -8.85 -0.83
C LYS A 2 -5.19 -7.51 -0.20
N ILE A 3 -4.23 -6.82 0.41
CA ILE A 3 -4.44 -5.49 1.01
C ILE A 3 -3.43 -4.54 0.38
N PHE A 4 -3.90 -3.39 -0.07
CA PHE A 4 -3.06 -2.31 -0.59
C PHE A 4 -3.01 -1.18 0.44
N VAL A 5 -1.81 -0.78 0.83
CA VAL A 5 -1.57 0.34 1.74
C VAL A 5 -0.86 1.44 0.95
N ILE A 6 -1.52 2.59 0.78
CA ILE A 6 -0.94 3.74 0.07
C ILE A 6 -0.63 4.83 1.09
N GLY A 7 0.58 5.38 1.03
CA GLY A 7 1.13 6.23 2.08
C GLY A 7 1.89 5.45 3.15
N LYS A 8 2.64 4.40 2.77
CA LYS A 8 3.35 3.49 3.70
C LYS A 8 4.28 4.19 4.70
N LYS A 9 4.82 5.36 4.33
CA LYS A 9 5.72 6.17 5.17
C LYS A 9 5.00 7.03 6.23
N GLY A 10 3.67 7.15 6.16
CA GLY A 10 2.89 7.83 7.19
C GLY A 10 2.74 6.97 8.45
N GLN A 11 2.35 7.61 9.57
CA GLN A 11 2.21 6.95 10.87
C GLN A 11 1.31 5.70 10.81
N LEU A 12 0.16 5.81 10.15
CA LEU A 12 -0.77 4.69 9.99
C LEU A 12 -0.23 3.60 9.06
N GLY A 13 0.42 3.98 7.96
CA GLY A 13 0.99 3.04 7.00
C GLY A 13 2.02 2.11 7.64
N GLN A 14 2.93 2.69 8.42
CA GLN A 14 3.95 1.93 9.16
C GLN A 14 3.35 0.99 10.19
N GLU A 15 2.31 1.43 10.91
CA GLU A 15 1.66 0.60 11.93
C GLU A 15 0.86 -0.56 11.30
N ILE A 16 0.24 -0.34 10.14
CA ILE A 16 -0.44 -1.40 9.38
C ILE A 16 0.59 -2.43 8.90
N GLU A 17 1.71 -2.02 8.32
CA GLU A 17 2.77 -2.94 7.91
C GLU A 17 3.29 -3.77 9.09
N ARG A 18 3.54 -3.12 10.23
CA ARG A 18 4.02 -3.78 11.45
C ARG A 18 3.03 -4.85 11.94
N ARG A 19 1.73 -4.55 11.95
CA ARG A 19 0.71 -5.50 12.45
C ARG A 19 0.37 -6.59 11.45
N CYS A 20 0.42 -6.29 10.15
CA CYS A 20 0.00 -7.22 9.11
C CYS A 20 1.13 -8.09 8.55
N GLY A 21 2.40 -7.79 8.86
CA GLY A 21 3.57 -8.57 8.40
C GLY A 21 3.60 -10.06 8.79
N GLY A 22 2.76 -10.50 9.74
CA GLY A 22 2.60 -11.90 10.13
C GLY A 22 1.18 -12.47 9.93
N ALA A 23 0.29 -11.72 9.29
CA ALA A 23 -1.09 -12.14 9.06
C ALA A 23 -1.21 -13.04 7.80
N PRO A 24 -2.30 -13.82 7.62
CA PRO A 24 -2.53 -14.61 6.39
C PRO A 24 -2.92 -13.74 5.17
N TYR A 25 -2.56 -12.46 5.20
CA TYR A 25 -2.86 -11.48 4.15
C TYR A 25 -1.58 -11.12 3.41
N LYS A 26 -1.69 -10.96 2.10
CA LYS A 26 -0.59 -10.44 1.28
C LYS A 26 -0.74 -8.92 1.21
N VAL A 27 0.10 -8.20 1.95
CA VAL A 27 0.10 -6.74 2.00
C VAL A 27 1.06 -6.18 0.96
N PHE A 28 0.60 -5.20 0.20
CA PHE A 28 1.39 -4.44 -0.76
C PHE A 28 1.37 -2.96 -0.33
N SER A 29 2.53 -2.40 -0.04
CA SER A 29 2.64 -1.08 0.54
C SER A 29 3.41 -0.14 -0.37
N TYR A 30 2.84 1.03 -0.62
CA TYR A 30 3.37 2.03 -1.54
C TYR A 30 3.54 3.37 -0.84
N GLY A 31 4.72 3.98 -0.99
CA GLY A 31 4.95 5.39 -0.72
C GLY A 31 4.51 6.24 -1.92
N ARG A 32 4.56 7.57 -1.77
CA ARG A 32 4.26 8.49 -2.87
C ARG A 32 5.21 8.29 -4.05
N GLU A 33 6.46 7.95 -3.76
CA GLU A 33 7.50 7.65 -4.73
C GLU A 33 7.26 6.35 -5.50
N ASP A 34 6.54 5.39 -4.90
CA ASP A 34 6.24 4.11 -5.53
C ASP A 34 4.94 4.18 -6.34
N LEU A 35 3.92 4.84 -5.79
CA LEU A 35 2.60 5.01 -6.41
C LEU A 35 2.02 6.38 -6.02
N ASP A 36 2.03 7.30 -6.99
CA ASP A 36 1.32 8.57 -6.83
C ASP A 36 -0.16 8.38 -7.12
N ILE A 37 -1.00 8.50 -6.09
CA ILE A 37 -2.46 8.32 -6.20
C ILE A 37 -3.15 9.39 -7.05
N THR A 38 -2.47 10.50 -7.33
CA THR A 38 -2.99 11.54 -8.22
C THR A 38 -2.82 11.16 -9.70
N ASP A 39 -1.99 10.16 -10.00
CA ASP A 39 -1.84 9.59 -11.34
C ASP A 39 -2.79 8.40 -11.53
N HIS A 40 -3.96 8.69 -12.09
CA HIS A 40 -4.99 7.68 -12.34
C HIS A 40 -4.50 6.48 -13.18
N LYS A 41 -3.59 6.70 -14.15
CA LYS A 41 -3.10 5.62 -15.01
C LYS A 41 -2.29 4.62 -14.20
N LYS A 42 -1.34 5.13 -13.40
CA LYS A 42 -0.51 4.28 -12.53
C LYS A 42 -1.33 3.52 -11.49
N VAL A 43 -2.34 4.16 -10.90
CA VAL A 43 -3.24 3.46 -9.95
C VAL A 43 -3.99 2.32 -10.64
N SER A 44 -4.47 2.54 -11.87
CA SER A 44 -5.20 1.53 -12.63
C SER A 44 -4.35 0.31 -12.95
N GLU A 45 -3.05 0.48 -13.23
CA GLU A 45 -2.12 -0.63 -13.50
C GLU A 45 -1.79 -1.47 -12.26
N VAL A 46 -1.89 -0.89 -11.06
CA VAL A 46 -1.56 -1.57 -9.80
C VAL A 46 -2.78 -2.26 -9.18
N VAL A 47 -3.96 -1.67 -9.34
CA VAL A 47 -5.21 -2.13 -8.69
C VAL A 47 -6.09 -2.94 -9.65
N GLY A 48 -6.01 -2.70 -10.96
CA GLY A 48 -6.73 -3.42 -12.02
C GLY A 48 -6.16 -4.79 -12.32
#